data_AF-A0A117SS83-F1
#
_entry.id   AF-A0A117SS83-F1
#
_cell.length_a   1.000
_cell.length_b   1.000
_cell.length_c   1.000
_cell.angle_alpha   90.00
_cell.angle_beta   90.00
_cell.angle_gamma   90.00
#
_symmetry.space_group_name_H-M   'P 1'
#
loop_
_entity.id
_entity.type
_entity.pdbx_description
1 polymer ?
#
loop_
_entity_poly.entity_id
_entity_poly.type
_entity_poly.pdbx_seq_one_letter_code
_entity_poly.pdbx_strand_id
1 'polypeptide(L)'
;MAARFLEALFRNYYRGASLDVPEIERREVGYLAPDGVMVRHRSFKSAEELKSFCVERPPLGLYYSAALYERPDERDMDAKGWLGADLVFDIDGDHLDTPSCRGMELLNYRCLEDAREEALKLLDALRNELGLEGSPVYSGHRGFHVHVRSDEVRGLDAGERRRLVDFLVGRNLDLSKLEARVGRRVVKLYAEEPLGSLARLMRGLDDGSYSIRIDEVVTTDVHRLIRAPGSLNNKTGFAAIPLSYSDLDRDAESIVERALAFRKGEVLVRLKEPVEEVLGIEIGREEAVVPTYIAIYLYLQGKAELQIEGGRDVRGRRSYGG
;
A
#
# COMPACT_ATOMS: atom_id res chain seq x y z
N MET A 1 7.09 -28.25 -0.61
CA MET A 1 5.71 -28.45 -0.10
C MET A 1 5.04 -27.11 0.18
N ALA A 2 5.66 -26.23 0.99
CA ALA A 2 5.17 -24.87 1.27
C ALA A 2 4.84 -24.04 0.02
N ALA A 3 5.73 -24.02 -0.99
CA ALA A 3 5.50 -23.27 -2.24
C ALA A 3 4.20 -23.72 -2.97
N ARG A 4 3.95 -25.04 -3.05
CA ARG A 4 2.71 -25.58 -3.66
C ARG A 4 1.47 -25.23 -2.84
N PHE A 5 1.58 -25.23 -1.51
CA PHE A 5 0.51 -24.82 -0.62
C PHE A 5 0.15 -23.34 -0.83
N LEU A 6 1.16 -22.46 -0.83
CA LEU A 6 0.98 -21.04 -1.07
C LEU A 6 0.37 -20.77 -2.47
N GLU A 7 0.91 -21.43 -3.50
CA GLU A 7 0.39 -21.33 -4.87
C GLU A 7 -1.09 -21.75 -4.96
N ALA A 8 -1.49 -22.83 -4.28
CA ALA A 8 -2.88 -23.28 -4.26
C ALA A 8 -3.81 -22.26 -3.57
N LEU A 9 -3.36 -21.64 -2.47
CA LEU A 9 -4.11 -20.60 -1.77
C LEU A 9 -4.25 -19.34 -2.62
N PHE A 10 -3.15 -18.86 -3.20
CA PHE A 10 -3.14 -17.66 -4.04
C PHE A 10 -3.99 -17.87 -5.30
N ARG A 11 -3.90 -19.04 -5.94
CA ARG A 11 -4.79 -19.44 -7.04
C ARG A 11 -6.25 -19.35 -6.63
N ASN A 12 -6.60 -19.87 -5.46
CA ASN A 12 -7.97 -19.85 -4.98
C ASN A 12 -8.46 -18.42 -4.69
N TYR A 13 -7.60 -17.57 -4.13
CA TYR A 13 -7.89 -16.15 -3.94
C TYR A 13 -8.21 -15.47 -5.28
N TYR A 14 -7.35 -15.63 -6.29
CA TYR A 14 -7.53 -14.97 -7.59
C TYR A 14 -8.76 -15.45 -8.37
N ARG A 15 -9.34 -16.61 -8.06
CA ARG A 15 -10.63 -17.02 -8.65
C ARG A 15 -11.78 -16.08 -8.25
N GLY A 16 -11.76 -15.60 -7.01
CA GLY A 16 -12.77 -14.70 -6.45
C GLY A 16 -12.39 -13.22 -6.51
N ALA A 17 -11.11 -12.90 -6.71
CA ALA A 17 -10.63 -11.51 -6.71
C ALA A 17 -11.26 -10.66 -7.82
N SER A 18 -11.43 -9.38 -7.52
CA SER A 18 -11.72 -8.32 -8.49
C SER A 18 -10.46 -7.48 -8.66
N LEU A 19 -9.88 -7.49 -9.85
CA LEU A 19 -8.67 -6.71 -10.15
C LEU A 19 -9.11 -5.42 -10.83
N ASP A 20 -9.08 -4.33 -10.06
CA ASP A 20 -9.50 -3.00 -10.53
C ASP A 20 -8.29 -2.26 -11.11
N VAL A 21 -8.00 -2.53 -12.37
CA VAL A 21 -6.95 -1.84 -13.13
C VAL A 21 -7.61 -1.12 -14.32
N PRO A 22 -7.83 0.21 -14.22
CA PRO A 22 -8.49 0.97 -15.28
C PRO A 22 -7.60 1.03 -16.54
N GLU A 23 -8.17 0.99 -17.74
CA GLU A 23 -7.42 1.09 -19.01
C GLU A 23 -6.26 0.08 -19.11
N ILE A 24 -6.49 -1.14 -18.60
CA ILE A 24 -5.49 -2.21 -18.53
C ILE A 24 -4.81 -2.50 -19.88
N GLU A 25 -5.53 -2.34 -20.98
CA GLU A 25 -5.03 -2.54 -22.35
C GLU A 25 -3.95 -1.53 -22.76
N ARG A 26 -3.86 -0.40 -22.06
CA ARG A 26 -2.84 0.64 -22.26
C ARG A 26 -1.75 0.61 -21.19
N ARG A 27 -1.77 -0.36 -20.27
CA ARG A 27 -0.86 -0.38 -19.11
C ARG A 27 0.12 -1.54 -19.21
N GLU A 28 1.37 -1.25 -18.86
CA GLU A 28 2.33 -2.31 -18.59
C GLU A 28 1.94 -2.99 -17.29
N VAL A 29 1.88 -4.32 -17.31
CA VAL A 29 1.75 -5.14 -16.11
C VAL A 29 3.10 -5.76 -15.77
N GLY A 30 3.46 -5.64 -14.49
CA GLY A 30 4.58 -6.35 -13.90
C GLY A 30 4.08 -7.29 -12.81
N TYR A 31 4.75 -8.42 -12.62
CA TYR A 31 4.41 -9.34 -11.53
C TYR A 31 5.65 -10.03 -10.97
N LEU A 32 5.58 -10.35 -9.68
CA LEU A 32 6.57 -11.16 -9.00
C LEU A 32 6.21 -12.63 -9.16
N ALA A 33 7.03 -13.39 -9.87
CA ALA A 33 6.85 -14.82 -10.04
C ALA A 33 7.09 -15.59 -8.72
N PRO A 34 6.63 -16.85 -8.58
CA PRO A 34 6.81 -17.64 -7.37
C PRO A 34 8.26 -17.86 -6.92
N ASP A 35 9.22 -17.72 -7.83
CA ASP A 35 10.66 -17.77 -7.56
C ASP A 35 11.25 -16.42 -7.11
N GLY A 36 10.41 -15.38 -7.00
CA GLY A 36 10.83 -14.03 -6.62
C GLY A 36 11.36 -13.18 -7.79
N VAL A 37 11.33 -13.68 -9.02
CA VAL A 37 11.78 -12.90 -10.19
C VAL A 37 10.69 -11.93 -10.63
N MET A 38 11.04 -10.65 -10.75
CA MET A 38 10.15 -9.64 -11.32
C MET A 38 10.09 -9.82 -12.84
N VAL A 39 8.89 -10.06 -13.36
CA VAL A 39 8.59 -10.12 -14.79
C VAL A 39 7.86 -8.85 -15.19
N ARG A 40 8.35 -8.17 -16.22
CA ARG A 40 7.84 -6.87 -16.72
C ARG A 40 7.47 -6.95 -18.20
N HIS A 41 6.98 -5.84 -18.75
CA HIS A 41 6.64 -5.70 -20.18
C HIS A 41 5.56 -6.70 -20.62
N ARG A 42 4.51 -6.84 -19.80
CA ARG A 42 3.30 -7.57 -20.16
C ARG A 42 2.16 -6.60 -20.39
N SER A 43 1.21 -7.02 -21.21
CA SER A 43 -0.04 -6.29 -21.44
C SER A 43 -1.19 -7.30 -21.48
N PHE A 44 -2.38 -6.83 -21.10
CA PHE A 44 -3.60 -7.64 -21.07
C PHE A 44 -4.72 -6.82 -21.70
N LYS A 45 -5.63 -7.45 -22.45
CA LYS A 45 -6.70 -6.75 -23.16
C LYS A 45 -7.90 -6.43 -22.26
N SER A 46 -7.98 -7.06 -21.10
CA SER A 46 -9.10 -6.93 -20.16
C SER A 46 -8.71 -7.37 -18.75
N ALA A 47 -9.50 -6.95 -17.75
CA ALA A 47 -9.35 -7.39 -16.38
C ALA A 47 -9.60 -8.91 -16.24
N GLU A 48 -10.48 -9.47 -17.07
CA GLU A 48 -10.78 -10.91 -17.12
C GLU A 48 -9.59 -11.74 -17.63
N GLU A 49 -8.87 -11.24 -18.62
CA GLU A 49 -7.64 -11.87 -19.12
C GLU A 49 -6.55 -11.84 -18.05
N LEU A 50 -6.36 -10.68 -17.40
CA LEU A 50 -5.43 -10.55 -16.27
C LEU A 50 -5.78 -11.50 -15.13
N LYS A 51 -7.07 -11.59 -14.77
CA LYS A 51 -7.56 -12.51 -13.73
C LYS A 51 -7.32 -13.97 -14.11
N SER A 52 -7.63 -14.36 -15.35
CA SER A 52 -7.37 -15.70 -15.86
C SER A 52 -5.88 -16.06 -15.74
N PHE A 53 -5.00 -15.13 -16.12
CA PHE A 53 -3.56 -15.27 -15.94
C PHE A 53 -3.17 -15.47 -14.46
N CYS A 54 -3.71 -14.67 -13.54
CA CYS A 54 -3.43 -14.82 -12.11
C CYS A 54 -3.97 -16.13 -11.50
N VAL A 55 -5.02 -16.73 -12.06
CA VAL A 55 -5.51 -18.04 -11.64
C VAL A 55 -4.60 -19.16 -12.18
N GLU A 56 -4.18 -19.07 -13.43
CA GLU A 56 -3.29 -20.05 -14.06
C GLU A 56 -1.91 -20.01 -13.38
N ARG A 57 -1.34 -18.82 -13.27
CA ARG A 57 -0.01 -18.52 -12.72
C ARG A 57 -0.11 -17.46 -11.62
N PRO A 58 -0.43 -17.86 -10.37
CA PRO A 58 -0.60 -16.93 -9.26
C PRO A 58 0.70 -16.18 -8.97
N PRO A 59 0.71 -14.83 -9.11
CA PRO A 59 1.88 -14.03 -8.76
C PRO A 59 1.97 -13.84 -7.25
N LEU A 60 3.20 -13.71 -6.72
CA LEU A 60 3.42 -13.29 -5.34
C LEU A 60 3.01 -11.83 -5.14
N GLY A 61 3.18 -11.00 -6.16
CA GLY A 61 2.73 -9.61 -6.19
C GLY A 61 2.42 -9.17 -7.61
N LEU A 62 1.39 -8.34 -7.79
CA LEU A 62 0.93 -7.86 -9.09
C LEU A 62 0.97 -6.33 -9.12
N TYR A 63 1.45 -5.78 -10.23
CA TYR A 63 1.68 -4.36 -10.42
C TYR A 63 1.26 -3.92 -11.82
N TYR A 64 0.93 -2.65 -11.97
CA TYR A 64 0.66 -2.02 -13.26
C TYR A 64 1.32 -0.64 -13.33
N SER A 65 1.62 -0.16 -14.52
CA SER A 65 2.22 1.16 -14.70
C SER A 65 1.24 2.28 -14.37
N ALA A 66 1.72 3.30 -13.64
CA ALA A 66 1.02 4.57 -13.52
C ALA A 66 0.82 5.22 -14.92
N ALA A 67 1.81 5.05 -15.80
CA ALA A 67 1.75 5.43 -17.21
C ALA A 67 0.76 4.60 -18.04
N LEU A 68 0.24 5.28 -19.05
CA LEU A 68 -0.50 4.74 -20.19
C LEU A 68 0.40 4.76 -21.43
N TYR A 69 0.30 3.73 -22.26
CA TYR A 69 1.13 3.52 -23.45
C TYR A 69 0.28 3.07 -24.64
N GLU A 70 0.77 3.33 -25.85
CA GLU A 70 0.22 2.73 -27.07
C GLU A 70 0.59 1.24 -27.18
N ARG A 71 1.83 0.90 -26.81
CA ARG A 71 2.39 -0.46 -26.84
C ARG A 71 3.00 -0.83 -25.49
N PRO A 72 2.17 -1.18 -24.48
CA PRO A 72 2.64 -1.39 -23.11
C PRO A 72 3.60 -2.57 -22.91
N ASP A 73 3.60 -3.56 -23.79
CA ASP A 73 4.48 -4.73 -23.77
C ASP A 73 5.85 -4.51 -24.44
N GLU A 74 6.08 -3.33 -25.03
CA GLU A 74 7.41 -2.99 -25.55
C GLU A 74 8.46 -2.90 -24.43
N ARG A 75 9.68 -3.32 -24.77
CA ARG A 75 10.82 -3.29 -23.84
C ARG A 75 11.52 -1.94 -23.84
N ASP A 76 11.63 -1.34 -25.01
CA ASP A 76 12.19 -0.01 -25.18
C ASP A 76 11.16 1.05 -24.78
N MET A 77 11.56 2.00 -23.92
CA MET A 77 10.63 2.97 -23.34
C MET A 77 10.12 3.97 -24.36
N ASP A 78 10.94 4.38 -25.32
CA ASP A 78 10.54 5.30 -26.38
C ASP A 78 9.58 4.61 -27.35
N ALA A 79 9.83 3.32 -27.63
CA ALA A 79 8.96 2.50 -28.47
C ALA A 79 7.58 2.22 -27.85
N LYS A 80 7.39 2.35 -26.53
CA LYS A 80 6.07 2.15 -25.89
C LYS A 80 5.04 3.19 -26.32
N GLY A 81 5.46 4.39 -26.72
CA GLY A 81 4.56 5.52 -27.04
C GLY A 81 3.77 5.98 -25.81
N TRP A 82 4.39 6.79 -24.95
CA TRP A 82 3.78 7.31 -23.71
C TRP A 82 2.59 8.23 -24.00
N LEU A 83 1.46 7.99 -23.34
CA LEU A 83 0.20 8.71 -23.54
C LEU A 83 -0.19 9.62 -22.36
N GLY A 84 0.51 9.50 -21.24
CA GLY A 84 0.14 10.15 -19.98
C GLY A 84 0.42 9.23 -18.79
N ALA A 85 0.31 9.75 -17.57
CA ALA A 85 0.41 8.94 -16.36
C ALA A 85 -0.51 9.43 -15.25
N ASP A 86 -1.13 8.49 -14.55
CA ASP A 86 -1.83 8.81 -13.31
C ASP A 86 -0.85 9.47 -12.32
N LEU A 87 -1.38 10.31 -11.44
CA LEU A 87 -0.62 10.83 -10.32
C LEU A 87 -0.84 9.93 -9.12
N VAL A 88 0.24 9.33 -8.62
CA VAL A 88 0.17 8.37 -7.52
C VAL A 88 1.11 8.80 -6.41
N PHE A 89 0.56 8.88 -5.20
CA PHE A 89 1.32 9.13 -3.99
C PHE A 89 1.42 7.83 -3.20
N ASP A 90 2.59 7.57 -2.63
CA ASP A 90 2.82 6.42 -1.77
C ASP A 90 3.19 6.90 -0.36
N ILE A 91 2.51 6.33 0.62
CA ILE A 91 2.70 6.61 2.04
C ILE A 91 3.09 5.27 2.66
N ASP A 92 4.39 5.07 2.83
CA ASP A 92 4.96 3.86 3.45
C ASP A 92 5.47 4.19 4.85
N GLY A 93 5.13 3.35 5.83
CA GLY A 93 5.67 3.42 7.18
C GLY A 93 7.19 3.48 7.25
N ASP A 94 7.93 2.92 6.28
CA ASP A 94 9.38 3.05 6.21
C ASP A 94 9.85 4.52 5.99
N HIS A 95 9.00 5.38 5.44
CA HIS A 95 9.26 6.80 5.20
C HIS A 95 8.72 7.70 6.33
N LEU A 96 8.10 7.11 7.36
CA LEU A 96 7.57 7.82 8.52
C LEU A 96 8.58 7.78 9.68
N ASP A 97 9.11 8.95 10.05
CA ASP A 97 9.99 9.08 11.20
C ASP A 97 9.20 9.26 12.51
N THR A 98 8.34 8.28 12.83
CA THR A 98 7.55 8.23 14.07
C THR A 98 8.09 7.15 15.01
N PRO A 99 7.86 7.27 16.33
CA PRO A 99 8.21 6.21 17.27
C PRO A 99 7.57 4.85 16.96
N SER A 100 6.37 4.84 16.35
CA SER A 100 5.66 3.60 15.99
C SER A 100 6.26 2.88 14.78
N CYS A 101 6.86 3.62 13.85
CA CYS A 101 7.39 3.09 12.60
C CYS A 101 8.90 2.81 12.63
N ARG A 102 9.66 3.59 13.42
CA ARG A 102 11.13 3.51 13.43
C ARG A 102 11.63 2.13 13.87
N GLY A 103 12.44 1.49 13.02
CA GLY A 103 13.06 0.19 13.32
C GLY A 103 12.09 -1.00 13.29
N MET A 104 10.88 -0.81 12.76
CA MET A 104 9.89 -1.87 12.65
C MET A 104 10.31 -2.94 11.63
N GLU A 105 10.48 -4.17 12.10
CA GLU A 105 10.72 -5.34 11.23
C GLU A 105 9.43 -5.97 10.70
N LEU A 106 8.39 -6.03 11.54
CA LEU A 106 7.10 -6.64 11.22
C LEU A 106 5.98 -5.62 11.35
N LEU A 107 4.97 -5.73 10.49
CA LEU A 107 3.78 -4.88 10.48
C LEU A 107 3.14 -4.83 11.87
N ASN A 108 2.89 -3.61 12.35
CA ASN A 108 2.12 -3.34 13.56
C ASN A 108 1.05 -2.27 13.28
N TYR A 109 -0.03 -2.29 14.06
CA TYR A 109 -1.15 -1.38 13.86
C TYR A 109 -0.80 0.09 14.11
N ARG A 110 0.13 0.38 15.03
CA ARG A 110 0.48 1.76 15.39
C ARG A 110 1.17 2.50 14.25
N CYS A 111 2.11 1.85 13.56
CA CYS A 111 2.74 2.48 12.39
C CYS A 111 1.76 2.63 11.23
N LEU A 112 0.87 1.64 11.03
CA LEU A 112 -0.13 1.75 9.99
C LEU A 112 -1.16 2.85 10.28
N GLU A 113 -1.46 3.10 11.56
CA GLU A 113 -2.26 4.22 12.04
C GLU A 113 -1.61 5.56 11.64
N ASP A 114 -0.31 5.73 11.90
CA ASP A 114 0.44 6.92 11.50
C ASP A 114 0.37 7.12 9.96
N ALA A 115 0.53 6.03 9.19
CA ALA A 115 0.40 6.07 7.72
C ALA A 115 -1.02 6.44 7.26
N ARG A 116 -2.05 6.02 8.00
CA ARG A 116 -3.45 6.35 7.68
C ARG A 116 -3.72 7.83 7.91
N GLU A 117 -3.20 8.40 8.99
CA GLU A 117 -3.31 9.84 9.27
C GLU A 117 -2.65 10.68 8.17
N GLU A 118 -1.47 10.28 7.69
CA GLU A 118 -0.82 10.93 6.55
C GLU A 118 -1.64 10.81 5.26
N ALA A 119 -2.33 9.68 5.04
CA ALA A 119 -3.23 9.51 3.90
C ALA A 119 -4.44 10.45 3.96
N LEU A 120 -5.03 10.63 5.14
CA LEU A 120 -6.10 11.60 5.36
C LEU A 120 -5.63 13.04 5.10
N LYS A 121 -4.46 13.43 5.64
CA LYS A 121 -3.87 14.75 5.40
C LYS A 121 -3.65 15.00 3.91
N LEU A 122 -3.18 13.99 3.17
CA LEU A 122 -2.99 14.08 1.73
C LEU A 122 -4.30 14.25 0.99
N LEU A 123 -5.32 13.43 1.29
CA LEU A 123 -6.62 13.52 0.64
C LEU A 123 -7.29 14.87 0.89
N ASP A 124 -7.16 15.42 2.09
CA ASP A 124 -7.64 16.77 2.42
C ASP A 124 -6.92 17.84 1.60
N ALA A 125 -5.60 17.72 1.42
CA ALA A 125 -4.82 18.66 0.62
C ALA A 125 -5.20 18.61 -0.86
N LEU A 126 -5.30 17.40 -1.42
CA LEU A 126 -5.73 17.19 -2.81
C LEU A 126 -7.09 17.84 -3.06
N ARG A 127 -8.07 17.57 -2.19
CA ARG A 127 -9.44 18.07 -2.34
C ARG A 127 -9.54 19.58 -2.15
N ASN A 128 -9.00 20.11 -1.05
CA ASN A 128 -9.27 21.48 -0.63
C ASN A 128 -8.34 22.51 -1.27
N GLU A 129 -7.15 22.12 -1.72
CA GLU A 129 -6.13 23.05 -2.22
C GLU A 129 -5.89 22.91 -3.71
N LEU A 130 -5.94 21.68 -4.22
CA LEU A 130 -5.66 21.39 -5.62
C LEU A 130 -6.93 21.12 -6.44
N GLY A 131 -8.07 20.93 -5.79
CA GLY A 131 -9.32 20.56 -6.45
C GLY A 131 -9.28 19.16 -7.07
N LEU A 132 -8.38 18.29 -6.61
CA LEU A 132 -8.17 16.95 -7.14
C LEU A 132 -8.86 15.90 -6.26
N GLU A 133 -9.45 14.89 -6.90
CA GLU A 133 -10.05 13.75 -6.21
C GLU A 133 -9.04 12.59 -6.10
N GLY A 134 -8.71 12.21 -4.87
CA GLY A 134 -7.81 11.09 -4.58
C GLY A 134 -8.57 9.82 -4.20
N SER A 135 -8.20 8.70 -4.80
CA SER A 135 -8.71 7.37 -4.46
C SER A 135 -7.69 6.62 -3.61
N PRO A 136 -7.94 6.43 -2.29
CA PRO A 136 -7.02 5.73 -1.41
C PRO A 136 -7.09 4.21 -1.61
N VAL A 137 -5.95 3.54 -1.46
CA VAL A 137 -5.78 2.10 -1.56
C VAL A 137 -4.86 1.65 -0.43
N TYR A 138 -5.29 0.69 0.39
CA TYR A 138 -4.36 0.01 1.30
C TYR A 138 -3.40 -0.85 0.49
N SER A 139 -2.09 -0.73 0.69
CA SER A 139 -1.07 -1.44 -0.10
C SER A 139 -0.96 -2.94 0.21
N GLY A 140 -1.69 -3.43 1.22
CA GLY A 140 -1.55 -4.78 1.74
C GLY A 140 -0.35 -4.97 2.68
N HIS A 141 0.34 -3.88 3.09
CA HIS A 141 1.49 -3.94 3.99
C HIS A 141 1.49 -2.77 4.99
N ARG A 142 2.52 -1.91 4.99
CA ARG A 142 2.78 -0.87 5.99
C ARG A 142 2.32 0.53 5.56
N GLY A 143 1.42 0.62 4.58
CA GLY A 143 1.16 1.89 3.94
C GLY A 143 -0.02 1.91 2.97
N PHE A 144 -0.20 3.08 2.36
CA PHE A 144 -1.32 3.41 1.49
C PHE A 144 -0.82 4.05 0.19
N HIS A 145 -1.54 3.82 -0.90
CA HIS A 145 -1.40 4.62 -2.10
C HIS A 145 -2.61 5.55 -2.24
N VAL A 146 -2.40 6.73 -2.80
CA VAL A 146 -3.49 7.62 -3.23
C VAL A 146 -3.35 7.85 -4.73
N HIS A 147 -4.36 7.44 -5.49
CA HIS A 147 -4.40 7.55 -6.93
C HIS A 147 -5.27 8.75 -7.34
N VAL A 148 -4.72 9.66 -8.15
CA VAL A 148 -5.45 10.74 -8.81
C VAL A 148 -5.47 10.44 -10.31
N ARG A 149 -6.68 10.20 -10.84
CA ARG A 149 -6.92 9.80 -12.22
C ARG A 149 -7.78 10.84 -12.92
N SER A 150 -7.18 11.96 -13.26
CA SER A 150 -7.83 13.05 -14.02
C SER A 150 -6.98 13.45 -15.23
N ASP A 151 -7.62 13.94 -16.28
CA ASP A 151 -6.91 14.42 -17.46
C ASP A 151 -5.97 15.60 -17.14
N GLU A 152 -6.28 16.38 -16.10
CA GLU A 152 -5.47 17.49 -15.60
C GLU A 152 -4.09 17.07 -15.11
N VAL A 153 -3.94 15.85 -14.57
CA VAL A 153 -2.65 15.36 -14.03
C VAL A 153 -1.90 14.46 -14.99
N ARG A 154 -2.58 13.92 -16.02
CA ARG A 154 -2.00 12.94 -16.95
C ARG A 154 -0.80 13.46 -17.72
N GLY A 155 -0.82 14.74 -18.08
CA GLY A 155 0.25 15.40 -18.83
C GLY A 155 1.43 15.87 -17.97
N LEU A 156 1.34 15.81 -16.64
CA LEU A 156 2.38 16.36 -15.77
C LEU A 156 3.69 15.63 -15.93
N ASP A 157 4.76 16.36 -16.22
CA ASP A 157 6.11 15.83 -16.28
C ASP A 157 6.72 15.60 -14.88
N ALA A 158 7.91 14.99 -14.83
CA ALA A 158 8.59 14.71 -13.56
C ALA A 158 8.93 15.99 -12.75
N GLY A 159 9.19 17.11 -13.42
CA GLY A 159 9.50 18.39 -12.79
C GLY A 159 8.26 19.10 -12.22
N GLU A 160 7.14 19.02 -12.92
CA GLU A 160 5.82 19.46 -12.44
C GLU A 160 5.39 18.65 -11.22
N ARG A 161 5.51 17.33 -11.29
CA ARG A 161 5.24 16.43 -10.16
C ARG A 161 6.15 16.74 -8.97
N ARG A 162 7.43 17.07 -9.21
CA ARG A 162 8.34 17.51 -8.14
C ARG A 162 7.84 18.79 -7.46
N ARG A 163 7.38 19.79 -8.22
CA ARG A 163 6.82 21.02 -7.63
C ARG A 163 5.58 20.74 -6.79
N LEU A 164 4.76 19.79 -7.21
CA LEU A 164 3.60 19.37 -6.43
C LEU A 164 4.01 18.67 -5.12
N VAL A 165 4.99 17.78 -5.19
CA VAL A 165 5.59 17.16 -4.01
C VAL A 165 6.14 18.24 -3.06
N ASP A 166 6.93 19.19 -3.57
CA ASP A 166 7.50 20.29 -2.78
C ASP A 166 6.42 21.06 -2.01
N PHE A 167 5.29 21.33 -2.68
CA PHE A 167 4.13 21.97 -2.06
C PHE A 167 3.53 21.12 -0.92
N LEU A 168 3.25 19.85 -1.18
CA LEU A 168 2.60 18.94 -0.22
C LEU A 168 3.46 18.67 1.02
N VAL A 169 4.77 18.49 0.83
CA VAL A 169 5.72 18.27 1.93
C VAL A 169 6.09 19.58 2.65
N GLY A 170 5.67 20.74 2.15
CA GLY A 170 5.98 22.05 2.73
C GLY A 170 7.45 22.45 2.57
N ARG A 171 8.10 22.05 1.48
CA ARG A 171 9.52 22.33 1.22
C ARG A 171 9.75 23.84 1.10
N ASN A 172 10.76 24.35 1.79
CA ASN A 172 11.12 25.78 1.84
C ASN A 172 10.03 26.71 2.41
N LEU A 173 9.06 26.15 3.12
CA LEU A 173 8.05 26.93 3.81
C LEU A 173 8.67 27.61 5.05
N ASP A 174 8.65 28.93 5.05
CA ASP A 174 9.06 29.75 6.20
C ASP A 174 7.83 30.23 6.96
N LEU A 175 7.45 29.47 7.99
CA LEU A 175 6.32 29.77 8.86
C LEU A 175 6.47 31.08 9.63
N SER A 176 7.71 31.57 9.84
CA SER A 176 7.93 32.83 10.57
C SER A 176 7.32 34.04 9.84
N LYS A 177 7.10 33.93 8.53
CA LYS A 177 6.44 34.96 7.73
C LYS A 177 4.93 35.08 8.00
N LEU A 178 4.34 34.09 8.68
CA LEU A 178 2.95 34.13 9.12
C LEU A 178 2.79 34.80 10.49
N GLU A 179 3.89 35.24 11.11
CA GLU A 179 3.90 35.96 12.38
C GLU A 179 4.45 37.40 12.19
N ALA A 180 3.79 38.38 12.79
CA ALA A 180 4.26 39.76 12.87
C ALA A 180 4.52 40.16 14.33
N ARG A 181 5.64 40.82 14.61
CA ARG A 181 5.91 41.39 15.94
C ARG A 181 5.41 42.83 16.02
N VAL A 182 4.52 43.09 16.97
CA VAL A 182 4.05 44.44 17.33
C VAL A 182 4.46 44.73 18.77
N GLY A 183 5.59 45.43 18.94
CA GLY A 183 6.23 45.62 20.23
C GLY A 183 6.70 44.29 20.84
N ARG A 184 6.22 43.93 22.04
CA ARG A 184 6.49 42.63 22.68
C ARG A 184 5.49 41.53 22.31
N ARG A 185 4.44 41.85 21.56
CA ARG A 185 3.38 40.90 21.19
C ARG A 185 3.69 40.29 19.83
N VAL A 186 3.48 38.98 19.69
CA VAL A 186 3.46 38.29 18.40
C VAL A 186 2.00 38.22 17.93
N VAL A 187 1.75 38.65 16.70
CA VAL A 187 0.45 38.64 16.03
C VAL A 187 0.53 37.61 14.91
N LYS A 188 -0.34 36.61 14.92
CA LYS A 188 -0.44 35.62 13.84
C LYS A 188 -1.33 36.19 12.70
N LEU A 189 -0.86 36.12 11.46
CA LEU A 189 -1.44 36.80 10.28
C LEU A 189 -2.40 35.90 9.47
N TYR A 190 -3.34 35.23 10.13
CA TYR A 190 -4.27 34.29 9.46
C TYR A 190 -5.70 34.34 10.04
N ALA A 191 -6.65 33.67 9.37
CA ALA A 191 -8.07 33.65 9.75
C ALA A 191 -8.38 32.80 11.00
N GLU A 192 -9.46 33.14 11.71
CA GLU A 192 -9.88 32.45 12.96
C GLU A 192 -10.31 30.99 12.73
N GLU A 193 -10.85 30.66 11.54
CA GLU A 193 -11.18 29.30 11.11
C GLU A 193 -10.48 28.96 9.78
N PRO A 194 -9.24 28.45 9.82
CA PRO A 194 -8.55 28.04 8.60
C PRO A 194 -9.14 26.74 8.02
N LEU A 195 -9.02 26.56 6.71
CA LEU A 195 -9.35 25.31 6.01
C LEU A 195 -8.15 24.81 5.19
N GLY A 196 -8.13 23.51 4.89
CA GLY A 196 -7.10 22.87 4.04
C GLY A 196 -5.67 23.11 4.54
N SER A 197 -4.79 23.53 3.63
CA SER A 197 -3.37 23.79 3.88
C SER A 197 -3.20 24.75 5.03
N LEU A 198 -3.96 25.85 5.08
CA LEU A 198 -3.82 26.83 6.14
C LEU A 198 -4.14 26.21 7.51
N ALA A 199 -5.10 25.29 7.59
CA ALA A 199 -5.42 24.59 8.84
C ALA A 199 -4.31 23.61 9.23
N ARG A 200 -3.74 22.89 8.25
CA ARG A 200 -2.58 22.00 8.43
C ARG A 200 -1.34 22.78 8.86
N LEU A 201 -1.06 23.91 8.20
CA LEU A 201 0.03 24.84 8.50
C LEU A 201 -0.12 25.45 9.90
N MET A 202 -1.35 25.83 10.27
CA MET A 202 -1.64 26.36 11.60
C MET A 202 -1.48 25.32 12.70
N ARG A 203 -2.00 24.10 12.51
CA ARG A 203 -1.71 22.99 13.44
C ARG A 203 -0.21 22.77 13.56
N GLY A 204 0.50 22.74 12.43
CA GLY A 204 1.94 22.58 12.42
C GLY A 204 2.74 23.76 12.98
N LEU A 205 2.19 24.96 13.13
CA LEU A 205 2.82 26.02 13.94
C LEU A 205 2.90 25.62 15.42
N ASP A 206 1.92 24.84 15.89
CA ASP A 206 1.81 24.44 17.28
C ASP A 206 2.53 23.11 17.56
N ASP A 207 2.49 22.14 16.63
CA ASP A 207 3.02 20.77 16.84
C ASP A 207 4.00 20.26 15.77
N GLY A 208 4.31 21.04 14.73
CA GLY A 208 5.20 20.65 13.63
C GLY A 208 4.58 19.74 12.55
N SER A 209 3.29 19.41 12.62
CA SER A 209 2.59 18.48 11.72
C SER A 209 2.11 19.07 10.38
N TYR A 210 2.80 20.09 9.86
CA TYR A 210 2.37 20.77 8.62
C TYR A 210 2.75 20.05 7.33
N SER A 211 3.80 19.21 7.36
CA SER A 211 4.27 18.47 6.20
C SER A 211 3.48 17.18 6.03
N ILE A 212 3.11 16.83 4.79
CA ILE A 212 2.59 15.51 4.45
C ILE A 212 3.78 14.59 4.12
N ARG A 213 3.84 13.41 4.72
CA ARG A 213 4.93 12.45 4.52
C ARG A 213 4.57 11.46 3.40
N ILE A 214 5.31 11.53 2.30
CA ILE A 214 5.14 10.67 1.11
C ILE A 214 6.49 10.20 0.55
N ASP A 215 6.50 9.08 -0.17
CA ASP A 215 7.61 8.70 -1.04
C ASP A 215 7.59 9.58 -2.31
N GLU A 216 8.49 10.55 -2.33
CA GLU A 216 8.62 11.51 -3.42
C GLU A 216 9.05 10.87 -4.74
N VAL A 217 9.79 9.76 -4.69
CA VAL A 217 10.29 9.07 -5.89
C VAL A 217 9.14 8.39 -6.61
N VAL A 218 8.18 7.82 -5.88
CA VAL A 218 6.96 7.25 -6.46
C VAL A 218 6.17 8.32 -7.22
N THR A 219 6.00 9.48 -6.60
CA THR A 219 5.17 10.55 -7.17
C THR A 219 5.78 11.17 -8.43
N THR A 220 7.10 11.29 -8.46
CA THR A 220 7.82 11.94 -9.57
C THR A 220 8.11 11.03 -10.76
N ASP A 221 8.14 9.71 -10.55
CA ASP A 221 8.38 8.72 -11.61
C ASP A 221 7.08 8.44 -12.40
N VAL A 222 6.98 8.99 -13.61
CA VAL A 222 5.82 8.80 -14.49
C VAL A 222 5.67 7.37 -15.00
N HIS A 223 6.72 6.55 -14.97
CA HIS A 223 6.73 5.17 -15.48
C HIS A 223 6.65 4.13 -14.36
N ARG A 224 6.42 4.56 -13.11
CA ARG A 224 6.41 3.70 -11.93
C ARG A 224 5.39 2.57 -12.05
N LEU A 225 5.78 1.38 -11.59
CA LEU A 225 4.83 0.29 -11.35
C LEU A 225 4.21 0.43 -9.96
N ILE A 226 2.89 0.40 -9.88
CA ILE A 226 2.10 0.50 -8.65
C ILE A 226 1.37 -0.82 -8.42
N ARG A 227 1.21 -1.23 -7.16
CA ARG A 227 0.49 -2.47 -6.82
C ARG A 227 -0.95 -2.41 -7.32
N ALA A 228 -1.39 -3.48 -7.99
CA ALA A 228 -2.76 -3.58 -8.50
C ALA A 228 -3.78 -3.74 -7.35
N PRO A 229 -4.80 -2.88 -7.24
CA PRO A 229 -5.89 -3.10 -6.30
C PRO A 229 -6.58 -4.45 -6.55
N GLY A 230 -6.91 -5.15 -5.47
CA GLY A 230 -7.42 -6.51 -5.48
C GLY A 230 -6.34 -7.60 -5.55
N SER A 231 -5.07 -7.26 -5.73
CA SER A 231 -3.97 -8.25 -5.72
C SER A 231 -3.44 -8.55 -4.33
N LEU A 232 -2.73 -9.67 -4.18
CA LEU A 232 -2.02 -10.02 -2.94
C LEU A 232 -0.65 -9.31 -2.86
N ASN A 233 -0.28 -8.92 -1.66
CA ASN A 233 1.03 -8.35 -1.37
C ASN A 233 2.06 -9.46 -1.13
N ASN A 234 3.21 -9.35 -1.78
CA ASN A 234 4.27 -10.36 -1.79
C ASN A 234 5.01 -10.52 -0.46
N LYS A 235 4.86 -9.58 0.47
CA LYS A 235 5.49 -9.63 1.80
C LYS A 235 4.54 -10.11 2.90
N THR A 236 3.23 -10.04 2.68
CA THR A 236 2.23 -10.32 3.72
C THR A 236 1.20 -11.39 3.35
N GLY A 237 0.91 -11.54 2.05
CA GLY A 237 -0.25 -12.30 1.59
C GLY A 237 -1.59 -11.62 1.87
N PHE A 238 -1.60 -10.33 2.25
CA PHE A 238 -2.81 -9.54 2.41
C PHE A 238 -3.21 -8.89 1.09
N ALA A 239 -4.50 -8.66 0.91
CA ALA A 239 -5.03 -7.98 -0.26
C ALA A 239 -4.72 -6.48 -0.22
N ALA A 240 -4.28 -5.93 -1.35
CA ALA A 240 -4.35 -4.49 -1.57
C ALA A 240 -5.80 -4.13 -1.88
N ILE A 241 -6.44 -3.28 -1.06
CA ILE A 241 -7.88 -3.02 -1.17
C ILE A 241 -8.14 -1.53 -1.45
N PRO A 242 -9.00 -1.18 -2.43
CA PRO A 242 -9.54 0.17 -2.54
C PRO A 242 -10.27 0.56 -1.26
N LEU A 243 -10.12 1.82 -0.85
CA LEU A 243 -10.74 2.39 0.33
C LEU A 243 -11.63 3.57 -0.05
N SER A 244 -12.67 3.77 0.74
CA SER A 244 -13.44 5.00 0.77
C SER A 244 -12.91 5.94 1.87
N TYR A 245 -13.32 7.21 1.84
CA TYR A 245 -13.05 8.15 2.94
C TYR A 245 -13.56 7.60 4.28
N SER A 246 -14.78 7.04 4.31
CA SER A 246 -15.36 6.44 5.52
C SER A 246 -14.61 5.21 6.04
N ASP A 247 -13.77 4.58 5.21
CA ASP A 247 -12.90 3.50 5.67
C ASP A 247 -11.66 4.04 6.38
N LEU A 248 -11.13 5.18 5.94
CA LEU A 248 -10.01 5.86 6.58
C LEU A 248 -10.42 6.60 7.87
N ASP A 249 -11.71 6.89 8.06
CA ASP A 249 -12.23 7.41 9.34
C ASP A 249 -12.20 6.37 10.48
N ARG A 250 -11.93 5.09 10.16
CA ARG A 250 -11.81 3.99 11.12
C ARG A 250 -10.35 3.71 11.45
N ASP A 251 -10.11 2.91 12.49
CA ASP A 251 -8.77 2.45 12.88
C ASP A 251 -8.07 1.61 11.78
N ALA A 252 -6.74 1.62 11.79
CA ALA A 252 -5.93 0.83 10.87
C ALA A 252 -6.18 -0.69 11.00
N GLU A 253 -6.56 -1.16 12.18
CA GLU A 253 -6.90 -2.56 12.43
C GLU A 253 -8.08 -3.01 11.56
N SER A 254 -9.17 -2.24 11.53
CA SER A 254 -10.35 -2.53 10.71
C SER A 254 -10.05 -2.61 9.20
N ILE A 255 -9.06 -1.84 8.73
CA ILE A 255 -8.57 -1.89 7.35
C ILE A 255 -7.82 -3.20 7.09
N VAL A 256 -6.90 -3.56 7.99
CA VAL A 256 -6.13 -4.82 7.89
C VAL A 256 -7.07 -6.01 7.95
N GLU A 257 -8.05 -6.02 8.86
CA GLU A 257 -9.04 -7.08 8.98
C GLU A 257 -9.71 -7.35 7.64
N ARG A 258 -10.17 -6.30 6.94
CA ARG A 258 -10.78 -6.40 5.59
C ARG A 258 -9.84 -6.97 4.54
N ALA A 259 -8.54 -6.71 4.65
CA ALA A 259 -7.51 -7.17 3.72
C ALA A 259 -7.07 -8.63 3.92
N LEU A 260 -7.45 -9.29 5.02
CA LEU A 260 -7.08 -10.69 5.30
C LEU A 260 -7.78 -11.66 4.34
N ALA A 261 -7.01 -12.24 3.41
CA ALA A 261 -7.51 -13.22 2.43
C ALA A 261 -7.73 -14.64 3.00
N PHE A 262 -6.89 -15.07 3.95
CA PHE A 262 -6.79 -16.48 4.38
C PHE A 262 -7.20 -16.68 5.84
N ARG A 263 -8.44 -16.30 6.20
CA ARG A 263 -8.94 -16.30 7.59
C ARG A 263 -9.24 -17.69 8.17
N LYS A 264 -9.40 -18.72 7.33
CA LYS A 264 -9.80 -20.07 7.78
C LYS A 264 -8.58 -20.98 7.95
N GLY A 265 -8.63 -21.80 9.00
CA GLY A 265 -7.63 -22.83 9.28
C GLY A 265 -6.40 -22.28 10.03
N GLU A 266 -5.67 -23.21 10.61
CA GLU A 266 -4.45 -22.98 11.36
C GLU A 266 -3.32 -23.79 10.73
N VAL A 267 -2.09 -23.27 10.80
CA VAL A 267 -0.90 -23.91 10.25
C VAL A 267 0.17 -23.92 11.33
N LEU A 268 0.80 -25.07 11.51
CA LEU A 268 2.01 -25.17 12.32
C LEU A 268 3.17 -24.52 11.55
N VAL A 269 3.86 -23.59 12.20
CA VAL A 269 5.05 -22.95 11.65
C VAL A 269 6.26 -23.28 12.51
N ARG A 270 7.41 -23.42 11.87
CA ARG A 270 8.73 -23.45 12.53
C ARG A 270 9.41 -22.11 12.33
N LEU A 271 9.67 -21.41 13.42
CA LEU A 271 10.31 -20.10 13.43
C LEU A 271 11.82 -20.26 13.23
N LYS A 272 12.41 -19.35 12.44
CA LYS A 272 13.86 -19.27 12.25
C LYS A 272 14.54 -18.44 13.35
N GLU A 273 13.76 -17.60 14.01
CA GLU A 273 14.15 -16.73 15.11
C GLU A 273 12.91 -16.48 16.00
N PRO A 274 13.07 -16.15 17.28
CA PRO A 274 11.95 -15.83 18.15
C PRO A 274 11.13 -14.64 17.61
N VAL A 275 9.81 -14.79 17.60
CA VAL A 275 8.87 -13.72 17.25
C VAL A 275 7.89 -13.58 18.41
N GLU A 276 7.84 -12.41 19.01
CA GLU A 276 6.98 -12.18 20.18
C GLU A 276 5.51 -12.13 19.76
N GLU A 277 5.17 -11.16 18.90
CA GLU A 277 3.80 -10.88 18.48
C GLU A 277 3.77 -10.41 17.01
N VAL A 278 2.69 -10.74 16.31
CA VAL A 278 2.34 -10.13 15.01
C VAL A 278 0.86 -9.78 15.02
N LEU A 279 0.53 -8.50 14.81
CA LEU A 279 -0.85 -8.01 14.70
C LEU A 279 -1.75 -8.42 15.88
N GLY A 280 -1.24 -8.31 17.12
CA GLY A 280 -1.97 -8.70 18.33
C GLY A 280 -1.98 -10.21 18.62
N ILE A 281 -1.28 -11.03 17.84
CA ILE A 281 -1.21 -12.48 18.03
C ILE A 281 0.17 -12.87 18.54
N GLU A 282 0.21 -13.42 19.75
CA GLU A 282 1.42 -14.02 20.33
C GLU A 282 1.88 -15.21 19.49
N ILE A 283 3.18 -15.27 19.16
CA ILE A 283 3.74 -16.30 18.28
C ILE A 283 4.56 -17.33 19.07
N GLY A 284 5.75 -16.95 19.55
CA GLY A 284 6.61 -17.84 20.34
C GLY A 284 8.06 -17.90 19.86
N ARG A 285 8.79 -18.96 20.25
CA ARG A 285 10.26 -19.03 20.09
C ARG A 285 10.75 -20.02 19.05
N GLU A 286 10.09 -21.17 18.89
CA GLU A 286 10.54 -22.26 18.01
C GLU A 286 9.45 -22.75 17.06
N GLU A 287 8.31 -23.19 17.60
CA GLU A 287 7.16 -23.64 16.80
C GLU A 287 5.87 -23.04 17.35
N ALA A 288 4.93 -22.73 16.47
CA ALA A 288 3.65 -22.13 16.82
C ALA A 288 2.54 -22.60 15.88
N VAL A 289 1.35 -22.86 16.41
CA VAL A 289 0.14 -23.08 15.61
C VAL A 289 -0.59 -21.76 15.51
N VAL A 290 -0.61 -21.18 14.31
CA VAL A 290 -1.12 -19.83 14.08
C VAL A 290 -2.18 -19.83 12.97
N PRO A 291 -3.07 -18.81 12.92
CA PRO A 291 -3.99 -18.66 11.80
C PRO A 291 -3.27 -18.64 10.45
N THR A 292 -3.91 -19.17 9.41
CA THR A 292 -3.29 -19.34 8.08
C THR A 292 -2.70 -18.05 7.51
N TYR A 293 -3.36 -16.91 7.70
CA TYR A 293 -2.85 -15.61 7.24
C TYR A 293 -1.57 -15.18 7.98
N ILE A 294 -1.43 -15.47 9.28
CA ILE A 294 -0.19 -15.22 10.04
C ILE A 294 0.92 -16.17 9.58
N ALA A 295 0.60 -17.44 9.34
CA ALA A 295 1.57 -18.40 8.84
C ALA A 295 2.16 -17.96 7.49
N ILE A 296 1.30 -17.51 6.55
CA ILE A 296 1.71 -16.98 5.26
C ILE A 296 2.55 -15.72 5.43
N TYR A 297 2.12 -14.79 6.29
CA TYR A 297 2.85 -13.57 6.60
C TYR A 297 4.28 -13.89 7.09
N LEU A 298 4.42 -14.73 8.12
CA LEU A 298 5.73 -15.11 8.67
C LEU A 298 6.62 -15.84 7.64
N TYR A 299 6.02 -16.68 6.79
CA TYR A 299 6.73 -17.35 5.70
C TYR A 299 7.26 -16.35 4.66
N LEU A 300 6.44 -15.39 4.23
CA LEU A 300 6.81 -14.37 3.24
C LEU A 300 7.81 -13.34 3.78
N GLN A 301 7.78 -13.06 5.08
CA GLN A 301 8.81 -12.27 5.77
C GLN A 301 10.11 -13.06 5.98
N GLY A 302 10.14 -14.34 5.60
CA GLY A 302 11.31 -15.20 5.77
C GLY A 302 11.57 -15.63 7.22
N LYS A 303 10.69 -15.28 8.16
CA LYS A 303 10.80 -15.55 9.60
C LYS A 303 10.40 -16.97 10.00
N ALA A 304 9.67 -17.71 9.15
CA ALA A 304 9.23 -19.06 9.45
C ALA A 304 9.18 -20.00 8.23
N GLU A 305 9.16 -21.30 8.49
CA GLU A 305 8.84 -22.36 7.53
C GLU A 305 7.47 -22.97 7.85
N LEU A 306 6.69 -23.29 6.81
CA LEU A 306 5.37 -23.89 6.97
C LEU A 306 5.48 -25.42 7.13
N GLN A 307 4.94 -25.97 8.21
CA GLN A 307 4.76 -27.40 8.43
C GLN A 307 3.38 -27.81 7.91
N ILE A 308 3.30 -28.16 6.63
CA ILE A 308 2.05 -28.59 6.00
C ILE A 308 1.91 -30.11 6.20
N GLU A 309 1.14 -30.54 7.19
CA GLU A 309 0.78 -31.95 7.29
C GLU A 309 -0.20 -32.32 6.16
N GLY A 310 0.02 -33.47 5.53
CA GLY A 310 -0.87 -33.99 4.48
C GLY A 310 -2.27 -34.27 5.03
N GLY A 311 -3.15 -33.28 4.99
CA GLY A 311 -4.60 -33.44 5.15
C GLY A 311 -5.09 -33.81 6.55
N ARG A 312 -4.42 -33.40 7.63
CA ARG A 312 -4.99 -33.53 8.99
C ARG A 312 -4.96 -32.20 9.73
N ASP A 313 -6.07 -31.94 10.41
CA ASP A 313 -6.23 -30.86 11.37
C ASP A 313 -5.15 -30.98 12.45
N VAL A 314 -4.43 -29.87 12.69
CA VAL A 314 -3.32 -29.75 13.65
C VAL A 314 -3.79 -30.04 15.08
N ARG A 315 -5.11 -30.02 15.31
CA ARG A 315 -5.71 -30.56 16.53
C ARG A 315 -6.03 -32.02 16.30
N GLY A 316 -5.23 -32.92 16.87
CA GLY A 316 -5.47 -34.37 16.93
C GLY A 316 -6.76 -34.81 17.66
N ARG A 317 -7.90 -34.13 17.46
CA ARG A 317 -9.22 -34.60 17.87
C ARG A 317 -9.71 -35.59 16.82
N ARG A 318 -9.71 -36.86 17.23
CA ARG A 318 -10.50 -37.92 16.59
C ARG A 318 -11.88 -37.36 16.27
N SER A 319 -12.31 -37.49 15.02
CA SER A 319 -13.73 -37.56 14.69
C SER A 319 -14.32 -38.67 15.56
N TYR A 320 -15.01 -38.30 16.65
CA TYR A 320 -15.91 -39.23 17.30
C TYR A 320 -17.08 -39.42 16.35
N GLY A 321 -17.23 -40.66 15.88
CA GLY A 321 -18.41 -41.09 15.17
C GLY A 321 -19.67 -40.93 16.03
N GLY A 322 -20.77 -40.67 15.33
CA GLY A 322 -22.14 -40.58 15.80
C GLY A 322 -23.01 -40.23 14.61
#